data_AF-A0A3D6AC61-F1
#
_entry.id   AF-A0A3D6AC61-F1
#
_cell.length_a   1.000
_cell.length_b   1.000
_cell.length_c   1.000
_cell.angle_alpha   90.00
_cell.angle_beta   90.00
_cell.angle_gamma   90.00
#
_symmetry.space_group_name_H-M   'P 1'
#
loop_
_entity.id
_entity.type
_entity.pdbx_description
1 polymer ?
#
loop_
_entity_poly.entity_id
_entity_poly.type
_entity_poly.pdbx_seq_one_letter_code
_entity_poly.pdbx_strand_id
1 'polypeptide(L)'
;MQEIRYAMVDGEKVPVLISDENEALQAAKAARRAIVGLWREDGKENEWCADTLITDVEDADEEFLERIARRHLGLPWTICETERLILREIAERDYEEIVKNHVDDGLDTAEKIAGYTKRHYEVFEFGFWAVEEKKSGNLAGVVGFRIPQDDAAGDVEDWLLSFDDENILDDTLELGYHIFPEYRRQGYAKEACLAAVEYAKEEFGTVQFLARIEKDNIVSKKVAERLGFVRAA
;
A
#
# COMPACT_ATOMS: atom_id res chain seq x y z
N MET A 1 -18.01 -20.62 14.01
CA MET A 1 -18.58 -20.40 12.67
C MET A 1 -17.49 -20.62 11.64
N GLN A 2 -17.80 -21.38 10.58
CA GLN A 2 -16.91 -21.59 9.44
C GLN A 2 -17.71 -21.37 8.15
N GLU A 3 -17.24 -20.49 7.27
CA GLU A 3 -17.86 -20.19 5.98
C GLU A 3 -16.79 -20.16 4.89
N ILE A 4 -17.10 -20.73 3.71
CA ILE A 4 -16.22 -20.62 2.54
C ILE A 4 -16.92 -19.71 1.53
N ARG A 5 -16.28 -18.57 1.24
CA ARG A 5 -16.64 -17.71 0.11
C ARG A 5 -15.64 -17.89 -1.03
N TYR A 6 -15.99 -17.41 -2.21
CA TYR A 6 -15.15 -17.55 -3.40
C TYR A 6 -14.84 -16.18 -3.97
N ALA A 7 -13.55 -15.90 -4.14
CA ALA A 7 -13.07 -14.77 -4.91
C ALA A 7 -12.86 -15.16 -6.37
N MET A 8 -13.07 -14.21 -7.29
CA MET A 8 -12.67 -14.36 -8.68
C MET A 8 -11.31 -13.69 -8.86
N VAL A 9 -10.26 -14.46 -9.19
CA VAL A 9 -8.93 -13.92 -9.47
C VAL A 9 -8.52 -14.33 -10.89
N ASP A 10 -8.37 -13.35 -11.77
CA ASP A 10 -7.99 -13.56 -13.18
C ASP A 10 -8.83 -14.64 -13.91
N GLY A 11 -10.12 -14.76 -13.53
CA GLY A 11 -11.07 -15.73 -14.08
C GLY A 11 -11.15 -17.08 -13.35
N GLU A 12 -10.28 -17.33 -12.38
CA GLU A 12 -10.27 -18.52 -11.54
C GLU A 12 -11.01 -18.30 -10.21
N LYS A 13 -11.70 -19.34 -9.72
CA LYS A 13 -12.39 -19.31 -8.43
C LYS A 13 -11.45 -19.74 -7.31
N VAL A 14 -11.15 -18.83 -6.39
CA VAL A 14 -10.28 -19.09 -5.24
C VAL A 14 -11.13 -19.17 -3.97
N PRO A 15 -11.10 -20.29 -3.22
CA PRO A 15 -11.83 -20.39 -1.96
C PRO A 15 -11.11 -19.64 -0.84
N VAL A 16 -11.86 -18.84 -0.09
CA VAL A 16 -11.42 -18.14 1.12
C VAL A 16 -12.22 -18.66 2.31
N LEU A 17 -11.53 -19.20 3.31
CA LEU A 17 -12.16 -19.64 4.56
C LEU A 17 -12.27 -18.45 5.52
N ILE A 18 -13.48 -18.15 5.96
CA ILE A 18 -13.76 -17.21 7.05
C ILE A 18 -14.15 -18.04 8.28
N SER A 19 -13.45 -17.84 9.40
CA SER A 19 -13.70 -18.63 10.61
C SER A 19 -13.38 -17.85 11.88
N ASP A 20 -14.21 -18.02 12.91
CA ASP A 20 -13.92 -17.56 14.29
C ASP A 20 -13.16 -18.62 15.13
N GLU A 21 -12.92 -19.80 14.56
CA GLU A 21 -12.16 -20.91 15.15
C GLU A 21 -10.74 -20.93 14.57
N ASN A 22 -9.72 -20.64 15.37
CA ASN A 22 -8.33 -20.59 14.89
C ASN A 22 -7.78 -21.97 14.55
N GLU A 23 -8.25 -23.04 15.19
CA GLU A 23 -7.89 -24.42 14.79
C GLU A 23 -8.28 -24.71 13.33
N ALA A 24 -9.44 -24.23 12.89
CA ALA A 24 -9.89 -24.37 11.50
C ALA A 24 -9.04 -23.53 10.55
N LEU A 25 -8.70 -22.31 10.96
CA LEU A 25 -7.79 -21.42 10.21
C LEU A 25 -6.39 -22.04 10.07
N GLN A 26 -5.85 -22.66 11.13
CA GLN A 26 -4.56 -23.33 11.12
C GLN A 26 -4.56 -24.53 10.16
N ALA A 27 -5.63 -25.34 10.19
CA ALA A 27 -5.80 -26.45 9.26
C ALA A 27 -5.88 -25.97 7.79
N ALA A 28 -6.59 -24.88 7.52
CA ALA A 28 -6.67 -24.28 6.20
C ALA A 28 -5.34 -23.65 5.74
N LYS A 29 -4.61 -22.96 6.62
CA LYS A 29 -3.27 -22.41 6.36
C LYS A 29 -2.29 -23.54 6.03
N ALA A 30 -2.31 -24.64 6.78
CA ALA A 30 -1.50 -25.84 6.50
C ALA A 30 -1.87 -26.49 5.16
N ALA A 31 -3.14 -26.41 4.75
CA ALA A 31 -3.62 -26.84 3.44
C ALA A 31 -3.38 -25.82 2.31
N ARG A 32 -2.67 -24.71 2.58
CA ARG A 32 -2.40 -23.61 1.64
C ARG A 32 -3.69 -23.05 1.02
N ARG A 33 -4.67 -22.74 1.87
CA ARG A 33 -5.90 -22.02 1.50
C ARG A 33 -5.83 -20.58 1.97
N ALA A 34 -6.52 -19.68 1.27
CA ALA A 34 -6.75 -18.32 1.73
C ALA A 34 -7.66 -18.35 2.97
N ILE A 35 -7.35 -17.52 3.97
CA ILE A 35 -8.04 -17.50 5.25
C ILE A 35 -8.29 -16.06 5.73
N VAL A 36 -9.37 -15.88 6.47
CA VAL A 36 -9.74 -14.64 7.17
C VAL A 36 -10.27 -15.03 8.54
N GLY A 37 -9.77 -14.42 9.61
CA GLY A 37 -10.31 -14.64 10.94
C GLY A 37 -11.55 -13.78 11.18
N LEU A 38 -12.58 -14.36 11.80
CA LEU A 38 -13.76 -13.63 12.26
C LEU A 38 -13.60 -13.40 13.76
N TRP A 39 -13.20 -12.19 14.13
CA TRP A 39 -12.99 -11.85 15.53
C TRP A 39 -14.33 -11.69 16.24
N ARG A 40 -14.41 -12.23 17.47
CA ARG A 40 -15.57 -12.12 18.35
C ARG A 40 -15.13 -11.65 19.72
N GLU A 41 -15.90 -10.75 20.33
CA GLU A 41 -15.61 -10.17 21.65
C GLU A 41 -15.60 -11.22 22.77
N ASP A 42 -16.36 -12.30 22.62
CA ASP A 42 -16.38 -13.45 23.53
C ASP A 42 -15.33 -14.53 23.20
N GLY A 43 -14.51 -14.29 22.17
CA GLY A 43 -13.44 -15.16 21.72
C GLY A 43 -12.36 -15.34 22.78
N LYS A 44 -11.96 -16.59 23.03
CA LYS A 44 -10.92 -16.94 24.02
C LYS A 44 -9.49 -16.81 23.48
N GLU A 45 -9.34 -16.34 22.25
CA GLU A 45 -8.09 -16.41 21.51
C GLU A 45 -7.34 -15.08 21.53
N ASN A 46 -6.17 -15.10 22.15
CA ASN A 46 -5.26 -13.95 22.21
C ASN A 46 -4.27 -13.90 21.04
N GLU A 47 -4.17 -14.98 20.24
CA GLU A 47 -3.23 -15.12 19.13
C GLU A 47 -3.92 -15.81 17.94
N TRP A 48 -3.99 -15.12 16.80
CA TRP A 48 -4.61 -15.61 15.59
C TRP A 48 -3.55 -16.03 14.56
N CYS A 49 -3.82 -17.10 13.82
CA CYS A 49 -2.95 -17.51 12.71
C CYS A 49 -3.29 -16.83 11.38
N ALA A 50 -4.47 -16.21 11.28
CA ALA A 50 -4.85 -15.35 10.17
C ALA A 50 -4.24 -13.96 10.36
N ASP A 51 -3.66 -13.44 9.28
CA ASP A 51 -3.02 -12.13 9.26
C ASP A 51 -4.07 -10.99 9.12
N THR A 52 -5.29 -11.31 8.68
CA THR A 52 -6.44 -10.39 8.58
C THR A 52 -7.61 -10.88 9.42
N LEU A 53 -8.19 -9.96 10.21
CA LEU A 53 -9.36 -10.19 11.04
C LEU A 53 -10.49 -9.22 10.65
N ILE A 54 -11.72 -9.73 10.56
CA ILE A 54 -12.94 -8.93 10.39
C ILE A 54 -13.83 -9.12 11.62
N THR A 55 -14.70 -8.15 11.91
CA THR A 55 -15.64 -8.25 13.05
C THR A 55 -17.06 -8.59 12.60
N ASP A 56 -17.41 -8.20 11.38
CA ASP A 56 -18.61 -8.64 10.69
C ASP A 56 -18.25 -9.49 9.47
N VAL A 57 -19.02 -10.55 9.22
CA VAL A 57 -18.83 -11.39 8.04
C VAL A 57 -19.26 -10.65 6.77
N GLU A 58 -20.11 -9.64 6.89
CA GLU A 58 -20.53 -8.79 5.77
C GLU A 58 -19.40 -7.89 5.25
N ASP A 59 -18.36 -7.64 6.05
CA ASP A 59 -17.15 -6.91 5.62
C ASP A 59 -16.35 -7.70 4.55
N ALA A 60 -16.58 -9.02 4.42
CA ALA A 60 -15.96 -9.86 3.41
C ALA A 60 -16.71 -9.81 2.07
N ASP A 61 -16.75 -8.62 1.46
CA ASP A 61 -17.32 -8.39 0.14
C ASP A 61 -16.44 -8.94 -1.00
N GLU A 62 -16.86 -8.73 -2.25
CA GLU A 62 -16.17 -9.28 -3.43
C GLU A 62 -14.73 -8.73 -3.57
N GLU A 63 -14.54 -7.43 -3.35
CA GLU A 63 -13.24 -6.76 -3.47
C GLU A 63 -12.29 -7.20 -2.36
N PHE A 64 -12.78 -7.24 -1.13
CA PHE A 64 -12.03 -7.74 0.02
C PHE A 64 -11.57 -9.19 -0.20
N LEU A 65 -12.48 -10.05 -0.67
CA LEU A 65 -12.15 -11.46 -0.93
C LEU A 65 -11.14 -11.60 -2.08
N GLU A 66 -11.25 -10.80 -3.14
CA GLU A 66 -10.27 -10.77 -4.24
C GLU A 66 -8.88 -10.34 -3.73
N ARG A 67 -8.81 -9.31 -2.89
CA ARG A 67 -7.58 -8.83 -2.25
C ARG A 67 -6.91 -9.94 -1.43
N ILE A 68 -7.67 -10.60 -0.57
CA ILE A 68 -7.17 -11.73 0.25
C ILE A 68 -6.70 -12.89 -0.64
N ALA A 69 -7.46 -13.24 -1.67
CA ALA A 69 -7.10 -14.32 -2.59
C ALA A 69 -5.84 -14.00 -3.42
N ARG A 70 -5.70 -12.77 -3.92
CA ARG A 70 -4.51 -12.32 -4.66
C ARG A 70 -3.26 -12.37 -3.78
N ARG A 71 -3.31 -11.82 -2.57
CA ARG A 71 -2.19 -11.88 -1.61
C ARG A 71 -1.82 -13.33 -1.28
N HIS A 72 -2.81 -14.18 -1.05
CA HIS A 72 -2.59 -15.61 -0.82
C HIS A 72 -1.86 -16.31 -1.99
N LEU A 73 -2.14 -15.91 -3.22
CA LEU A 73 -1.50 -16.42 -4.44
C LEU A 73 -0.17 -15.73 -4.77
N GLY A 74 0.26 -14.73 -3.99
CA GLY A 74 1.44 -13.92 -4.28
C GLY A 74 1.27 -12.99 -5.50
N LEU A 75 0.02 -12.67 -5.85
CA LEU A 75 -0.33 -11.72 -6.91
C LEU A 75 -0.51 -10.32 -6.31
N PRO A 76 -0.06 -9.26 -6.99
CA PRO A 76 -0.23 -7.91 -6.48
C PRO A 76 -1.71 -7.50 -6.47
N TRP A 77 -2.11 -6.79 -5.42
CA TRP A 77 -3.37 -6.06 -5.39
C TRP A 77 -3.29 -4.74 -6.16
N THR A 78 -4.32 -4.42 -6.94
CA THR A 78 -4.45 -3.10 -7.56
C THR A 78 -5.15 -2.18 -6.58
N ILE A 79 -4.45 -1.12 -6.16
CA ILE A 79 -4.90 -0.14 -5.18
C ILE A 79 -5.90 0.81 -5.82
N CYS A 80 -5.53 1.37 -6.97
CA CYS A 80 -6.41 2.23 -7.74
C CYS A 80 -5.90 2.39 -9.17
N GLU A 81 -6.76 2.94 -10.02
CA GLU A 81 -6.43 3.27 -11.40
C GLU A 81 -6.71 4.74 -11.70
N THR A 82 -5.88 5.32 -12.55
CA THR A 82 -6.08 6.68 -13.08
C THR A 82 -6.34 6.62 -14.59
N GLU A 83 -6.36 7.77 -15.26
CA GLU A 83 -6.44 7.82 -16.71
C GLU A 83 -5.28 7.05 -17.37
N ARG A 84 -4.06 7.16 -16.83
CA ARG A 84 -2.83 6.66 -17.49
C ARG A 84 -2.04 5.65 -16.68
N LEU A 85 -2.34 5.50 -15.39
CA LEU A 85 -1.54 4.71 -14.45
C LEU A 85 -2.39 3.67 -13.74
N ILE A 86 -1.74 2.58 -13.34
CA ILE A 86 -2.24 1.61 -12.38
C ILE A 86 -1.32 1.69 -11.16
N LEU A 87 -1.90 1.89 -9.98
CA LEU A 87 -1.18 1.82 -8.72
C LEU A 87 -1.48 0.46 -8.12
N ARG A 88 -0.43 -0.34 -7.88
CA ARG A 88 -0.57 -1.71 -7.38
C ARG A 88 0.57 -2.07 -6.43
N GLU A 89 0.37 -3.08 -5.61
CA GLU A 89 1.45 -3.67 -4.82
C GLU A 89 2.66 -4.02 -5.70
N ILE A 90 3.85 -3.81 -5.15
CA ILE A 90 5.11 -4.17 -5.80
C ILE A 90 5.19 -5.70 -5.89
N ALA A 91 5.51 -6.20 -7.08
CA ALA A 91 5.69 -7.62 -7.36
C ALA A 91 7.14 -7.94 -7.71
N GLU A 92 7.52 -9.22 -7.69
CA GLU A 92 8.90 -9.67 -7.97
C GLU A 92 9.44 -9.15 -9.32
N ARG A 93 8.55 -9.02 -10.32
CA ARG A 93 8.88 -8.48 -11.65
C ARG A 93 9.37 -7.03 -11.63
N ASP A 94 9.11 -6.28 -10.56
CA ASP A 94 9.45 -4.87 -10.43
C ASP A 94 10.84 -4.66 -9.79
N TYR A 95 11.39 -5.69 -9.13
CA TYR A 95 12.55 -5.55 -8.25
C TYR A 95 13.79 -5.03 -8.97
N GLU A 96 14.08 -5.56 -10.17
CA GLU A 96 15.26 -5.16 -10.94
C GLU A 96 15.25 -3.67 -11.29
N GLU A 97 14.11 -3.15 -11.76
CA GLU A 97 14.00 -1.73 -12.12
C GLU A 97 13.98 -0.83 -10.87
N ILE A 98 13.38 -1.26 -9.76
CA ILE A 98 13.42 -0.50 -8.49
C ILE A 98 14.85 -0.35 -7.99
N VAL A 99 15.62 -1.44 -7.95
CA VAL A 99 17.02 -1.43 -7.50
C VAL A 99 17.88 -0.53 -8.40
N LYS A 100 17.73 -0.69 -9.72
CA LYS A 100 18.46 0.08 -10.72
C LYS A 100 18.20 1.58 -10.65
N ASN A 101 17.00 1.99 -10.24
CA ASN A 101 16.63 3.40 -10.10
C ASN A 101 16.95 4.00 -8.72
N HIS A 102 17.51 3.22 -7.78
CA HIS A 102 17.88 3.68 -6.45
C HIS A 102 16.72 4.40 -5.75
N VAL A 103 15.55 3.75 -5.69
CA VAL A 103 14.31 4.36 -5.16
C VAL A 103 14.46 4.79 -3.71
N ASP A 104 15.01 3.92 -2.87
CA ASP A 104 15.20 4.12 -1.43
C ASP A 104 16.25 3.13 -0.90
N ASP A 105 16.97 3.46 0.17
CA ASP A 105 17.98 2.58 0.79
C ASP A 105 17.37 1.29 1.36
N GLY A 106 16.09 1.34 1.76
CA GLY A 106 15.28 0.19 2.16
C GLY A 106 14.84 -0.70 1.00
N LEU A 107 15.04 -0.25 -0.25
CA LEU A 107 14.63 -0.95 -1.48
C LEU A 107 15.81 -1.16 -2.46
N ASP A 108 17.04 -1.14 -1.97
CA ASP A 108 18.27 -1.19 -2.79
C ASP A 108 18.67 -2.60 -3.28
N THR A 109 17.98 -3.65 -2.84
CA THR A 109 18.24 -5.04 -3.22
C THR A 109 16.95 -5.84 -3.31
N ALA A 110 16.90 -6.83 -4.20
CA ALA A 110 15.74 -7.72 -4.34
C ALA A 110 15.35 -8.41 -3.03
N GLU A 111 16.32 -8.77 -2.18
CA GLU A 111 16.07 -9.37 -0.87
C GLU A 111 15.37 -8.39 0.09
N LYS A 112 15.82 -7.12 0.15
CA LYS A 112 15.15 -6.11 0.96
C LYS A 112 13.75 -5.79 0.45
N ILE A 113 13.57 -5.68 -0.87
CA ILE A 113 12.24 -5.44 -1.45
C ILE A 113 11.31 -6.62 -1.14
N ALA A 114 11.78 -7.86 -1.29
CA ALA A 114 10.99 -9.05 -0.93
C ALA A 114 10.62 -9.08 0.57
N GLY A 115 11.56 -8.69 1.44
CA GLY A 115 11.31 -8.56 2.87
C GLY A 115 10.28 -7.47 3.19
N TYR A 116 10.34 -6.34 2.48
CA TYR A 116 9.40 -5.24 2.57
C TYR A 116 7.99 -5.68 2.12
N THR A 117 7.83 -6.13 0.87
CA THR A 117 6.50 -6.43 0.30
C THR A 117 5.80 -7.58 1.02
N LYS A 118 6.55 -8.58 1.51
CA LYS A 118 5.96 -9.72 2.21
C LYS A 118 5.34 -9.36 3.56
N ARG A 119 5.88 -8.39 4.28
CA ARG A 119 5.43 -8.07 5.65
C ARG A 119 4.65 -6.78 5.74
N HIS A 120 4.93 -5.83 4.85
CA HIS A 120 4.44 -4.46 5.02
C HIS A 120 2.97 -4.33 4.61
N TYR A 121 2.57 -4.83 3.43
CA TYR A 121 1.18 -4.73 2.98
C TYR A 121 0.21 -5.61 3.77
N GLU A 122 0.69 -6.75 4.29
CA GLU A 122 -0.13 -7.64 5.13
C GLU A 122 -0.42 -7.01 6.51
N VAL A 123 0.46 -6.15 7.01
CA VAL A 123 0.35 -5.57 8.36
C VAL A 123 -0.22 -4.16 8.36
N PHE A 124 0.21 -3.31 7.42
CA PHE A 124 -0.16 -1.89 7.40
C PHE A 124 -1.21 -1.57 6.35
N GLU A 125 -1.49 -2.48 5.41
CA GLU A 125 -2.36 -2.27 4.23
C GLU A 125 -1.94 -1.11 3.28
N PHE A 126 -0.98 -0.28 3.69
CA PHE A 126 -0.32 0.73 2.87
C PHE A 126 1.19 0.51 2.80
N GLY A 127 1.82 1.24 1.88
CA GLY A 127 3.25 1.21 1.66
C GLY A 127 3.59 1.93 0.36
N PHE A 128 4.78 1.67 -0.16
CA PHE A 128 5.17 2.04 -1.51
C PHE A 128 4.55 1.11 -2.53
N TRP A 129 3.80 1.61 -3.48
CA TRP A 129 3.17 0.88 -4.58
C TRP A 129 3.91 1.12 -5.90
N ALA A 130 3.88 0.12 -6.76
CA ALA A 130 4.34 0.22 -8.13
C ALA A 130 3.40 1.12 -8.95
N VAL A 131 3.99 2.03 -9.71
CA VAL A 131 3.29 2.88 -10.69
C VAL A 131 3.50 2.27 -12.06
N GLU A 132 2.49 1.61 -12.60
CA GLU A 132 2.53 0.99 -13.92
C GLU A 132 1.86 1.90 -14.97
N GLU A 133 2.53 2.17 -16.10
CA GLU A 133 1.94 2.94 -17.19
C GLU A 133 1.03 2.06 -18.03
N LYS A 134 -0.28 2.36 -18.08
CA LYS A 134 -1.28 1.58 -18.83
C LYS A 134 -0.94 1.36 -20.30
N LYS A 135 -0.30 2.34 -20.93
CA LYS A 135 0.02 2.30 -22.36
C LYS A 135 1.06 1.24 -22.69
N SER A 136 2.08 1.07 -21.85
CA SER A 136 3.21 0.18 -22.11
C SER A 136 3.18 -1.09 -21.25
N GLY A 137 2.46 -1.07 -20.12
CA GLY A 137 2.53 -2.10 -19.08
C GLY A 137 3.83 -2.08 -18.29
N ASN A 138 4.68 -1.05 -18.48
CA ASN A 138 5.97 -0.96 -17.81
C ASN A 138 5.86 -0.25 -16.47
N LEU A 139 6.77 -0.58 -15.57
CA LEU A 139 6.98 0.16 -14.33
C LEU A 139 7.53 1.56 -14.64
N ALA A 140 6.73 2.57 -14.33
CA ALA A 140 7.07 3.98 -14.50
C ALA A 140 7.68 4.60 -13.23
N GLY A 141 7.53 3.95 -12.08
CA GLY A 141 8.06 4.42 -10.81
C GLY A 141 7.40 3.75 -9.61
N VAL A 142 7.55 4.41 -8.46
CA VAL A 142 7.00 4.00 -7.17
C VAL A 142 6.36 5.21 -6.49
N VAL A 143 5.25 5.02 -5.79
CA VAL A 143 4.56 6.05 -4.99
C VAL A 143 3.95 5.41 -3.75
N GLY A 144 3.88 6.11 -2.63
CA GLY A 144 3.11 5.62 -1.51
C GLY A 144 3.49 6.28 -0.20
N PHE A 145 3.26 5.54 0.88
CA PHE A 145 3.33 6.08 2.22
C PHE A 145 4.28 5.31 3.13
N ARG A 146 4.83 6.02 4.11
CA ARG A 146 5.43 5.44 5.31
C ARG A 146 4.94 6.18 6.54
N ILE A 147 5.06 5.54 7.70
CA ILE A 147 4.88 6.24 8.98
C ILE A 147 6.06 7.21 9.14
N PRO A 148 5.82 8.51 9.40
CA PRO A 148 6.89 9.47 9.67
C PRO A 148 7.78 8.98 10.82
N GLN A 149 9.09 9.02 10.61
CA GLN A 149 10.10 8.68 11.64
C GLN A 149 11.03 9.85 11.87
N ASP A 150 11.65 9.99 13.04
CA ASP A 150 12.65 11.05 13.27
C ASP A 150 14.03 10.61 12.77
N ASP A 151 14.11 10.34 11.46
CA ASP A 151 15.24 9.74 10.77
C ASP A 151 15.73 10.56 9.58
N ALA A 152 15.22 11.79 9.41
CA ALA A 152 15.63 12.67 8.33
C ALA A 152 17.14 12.96 8.40
N ALA A 153 17.89 12.30 7.52
CA ALA A 153 19.30 12.58 7.32
C ALA A 153 19.45 13.76 6.34
N GLY A 154 20.25 14.76 6.72
CA GLY A 154 20.58 15.88 5.85
C GLY A 154 19.69 17.10 6.01
N ASP A 155 19.77 18.02 5.04
CA ASP A 155 19.09 19.31 5.09
C ASP A 155 17.76 19.25 4.31
N VAL A 156 16.71 18.78 4.99
CA VAL A 156 15.35 18.62 4.43
C VAL A 156 14.41 19.74 4.86
N GLU A 157 13.36 19.95 4.07
CA GLU A 157 12.22 20.79 4.40
C GLU A 157 10.96 19.92 4.51
N ASP A 158 10.18 20.17 5.56
CA ASP A 158 8.88 19.54 5.76
C ASP A 158 7.80 20.31 5.01
N TRP A 159 6.95 19.57 4.33
CA TRP A 159 5.80 20.07 3.59
C TRP A 159 4.57 19.32 4.08
N LEU A 160 3.50 20.05 4.38
CA LEU A 160 2.27 19.50 4.94
C LEU A 160 1.10 19.71 3.99
N LEU A 161 0.26 18.68 3.88
CA LEU A 161 -1.04 18.73 3.26
C LEU A 161 -2.07 18.26 4.29
N SER A 162 -3.00 19.15 4.67
CA SER A 162 -4.09 18.82 5.59
C SER A 162 -5.44 19.07 4.93
N PHE A 163 -6.38 18.17 5.17
CA PHE A 163 -7.79 18.28 4.78
C PHE A 163 -8.71 18.60 5.96
N ASP A 164 -8.16 18.76 7.16
CA ASP A 164 -8.88 19.17 8.38
C ASP A 164 -8.16 20.34 9.08
N ASP A 165 -8.92 21.10 9.87
CA ASP A 165 -8.43 22.23 10.68
C ASP A 165 -7.74 21.76 11.97
N GLU A 166 -8.01 20.53 12.43
CA GLU A 166 -7.36 19.93 13.59
C GLU A 166 -6.08 19.19 13.18
N ASN A 167 -4.92 19.82 13.41
CA ASN A 167 -3.59 19.23 13.21
C ASN A 167 -3.29 18.15 14.27
N ILE A 168 -3.98 17.02 14.22
CA ILE A 168 -3.67 15.83 15.01
C ILE A 168 -2.55 15.06 14.29
N LEU A 169 -1.34 15.05 14.86
CA LEU A 169 -0.15 14.41 14.29
C LEU A 169 -0.22 12.88 14.30
N ASP A 170 -1.07 12.28 15.15
CA ASP A 170 -1.09 10.83 15.37
C ASP A 170 -1.52 10.01 14.13
N ASP A 171 -2.21 10.64 13.16
CA ASP A 171 -2.69 10.00 11.92
C ASP A 171 -2.00 10.53 10.64
N THR A 172 -0.78 11.07 10.75
CA THR A 172 -0.05 11.60 9.58
C THR A 172 0.72 10.50 8.83
N LEU A 173 0.55 10.43 7.51
CA LEU A 173 1.36 9.59 6.62
C LEU A 173 2.40 10.41 5.85
N GLU A 174 3.63 9.90 5.73
CA GLU A 174 4.65 10.51 4.90
C GLU A 174 4.55 10.01 3.45
N LEU A 175 4.21 10.91 2.52
CA LEU A 175 4.15 10.66 1.09
C LEU A 175 5.55 10.66 0.48
N GLY A 176 5.91 9.56 -0.17
CA GLY A 176 7.11 9.43 -0.99
C GLY A 176 6.78 9.02 -2.42
N TYR A 177 7.60 9.44 -3.38
CA TYR A 177 7.51 8.97 -4.75
C TYR A 177 8.85 9.01 -5.48
N HIS A 178 9.02 8.11 -6.44
CA HIS A 178 10.14 8.09 -7.37
C HIS A 178 9.64 7.69 -8.76
N ILE A 179 9.48 8.65 -9.66
CA ILE A 179 9.20 8.37 -11.08
C ILE A 179 10.53 8.16 -11.80
N PHE A 180 10.66 7.07 -12.55
CA PHE A 180 11.90 6.71 -13.25
C PHE A 180 12.22 7.71 -14.36
N PRO A 181 13.52 7.96 -14.66
CA PRO A 181 13.96 9.03 -15.57
C PRO A 181 13.21 9.12 -16.90
N GLU A 182 12.91 7.98 -17.52
CA GLU A 182 12.24 7.85 -18.82
C GLU A 182 10.77 8.30 -18.78
N TYR A 183 10.16 8.30 -17.59
CA TYR A 183 8.74 8.61 -17.36
C TYR A 183 8.54 10.01 -16.74
N ARG A 184 9.64 10.74 -16.45
CA ARG A 184 9.57 12.11 -15.89
C ARG A 184 9.05 13.12 -16.91
N ARG A 185 8.57 14.27 -16.40
CA ARG A 185 8.02 15.41 -17.18
C ARG A 185 6.74 15.11 -17.99
N GLN A 186 6.08 13.98 -17.74
CA GLN A 186 4.80 13.60 -18.35
C GLN A 186 3.60 13.83 -17.42
N GLY A 187 3.84 14.35 -16.21
CA GLY A 187 2.82 14.59 -15.19
C GLY A 187 2.55 13.41 -14.26
N TYR A 188 3.20 12.26 -14.45
CA TYR A 188 2.94 11.04 -13.67
C TYR A 188 3.18 11.18 -12.17
N ALA A 189 4.19 11.95 -11.73
CA ALA A 189 4.40 12.18 -10.31
C ALA A 189 3.16 12.81 -9.65
N LYS A 190 2.58 13.84 -10.28
CA LYS A 190 1.37 14.49 -9.76
C LYS A 190 0.18 13.54 -9.78
N GLU A 191 -0.02 12.84 -10.89
CA GLU A 191 -1.14 11.91 -11.06
C GLU A 191 -1.09 10.76 -10.05
N ALA A 192 0.07 10.12 -9.89
CA ALA A 192 0.29 9.03 -8.95
C ALA A 192 0.11 9.51 -7.48
N CYS A 193 0.69 10.65 -7.12
CA CYS A 193 0.55 11.18 -5.76
C CYS A 193 -0.89 11.58 -5.42
N LEU A 194 -1.63 12.18 -6.36
CA LEU A 194 -3.05 12.50 -6.13
C LEU A 194 -3.88 11.24 -5.92
N ALA A 195 -3.66 10.21 -6.76
CA ALA A 195 -4.37 8.95 -6.63
C ALA A 195 -4.05 8.23 -5.31
N ALA A 196 -2.78 8.25 -4.89
CA ALA A 196 -2.37 7.70 -3.60
C ALA A 196 -3.01 8.44 -2.41
N VAL A 197 -3.02 9.78 -2.44
CA VAL A 197 -3.62 10.61 -1.39
C VAL A 197 -5.13 10.39 -1.32
N GLU A 198 -5.82 10.30 -2.47
CA GLU A 198 -7.26 10.04 -2.47
C GLU A 198 -7.58 8.64 -1.91
N TYR A 199 -6.83 7.63 -2.34
CA TYR A 199 -6.95 6.28 -1.79
C TYR A 199 -6.76 6.26 -0.26
N ALA A 200 -5.73 6.93 0.26
CA ALA A 200 -5.50 6.97 1.70
C ALA A 200 -6.61 7.71 2.48
N LYS A 201 -7.25 8.71 1.88
CA LYS A 201 -8.41 9.37 2.47
C LYS A 201 -9.63 8.45 2.53
N GLU A 202 -9.89 7.72 1.44
CA GLU A 202 -11.06 6.86 1.31
C GLU A 202 -10.91 5.60 2.17
N GLU A 203 -9.76 4.94 2.11
CA GLU A 203 -9.54 3.64 2.74
C GLU A 203 -9.06 3.73 4.20
N PHE A 204 -8.24 4.73 4.53
CA PHE A 204 -7.64 4.84 5.86
C PHE A 204 -8.18 6.02 6.67
N GLY A 205 -9.03 6.87 6.07
CA GLY A 205 -9.49 8.10 6.71
C GLY A 205 -8.37 9.11 6.98
N THR A 206 -7.19 8.95 6.36
CA THR A 206 -6.05 9.84 6.59
C THR A 206 -6.31 11.22 6.01
N VAL A 207 -6.28 12.25 6.86
CA VAL A 207 -6.52 13.65 6.47
C VAL A 207 -5.26 14.51 6.47
N GLN A 208 -4.12 13.99 6.93
CA GLN A 208 -2.84 14.71 6.98
C GLN A 208 -1.71 13.92 6.34
N PHE A 209 -0.91 14.63 5.53
CA PHE A 209 0.23 14.07 4.82
C PHE A 209 1.46 14.95 4.99
N LEU A 210 2.58 14.31 5.25
CA LEU A 210 3.91 14.92 5.30
C LEU A 210 4.67 14.58 4.02
N ALA A 211 5.44 15.52 3.50
CA ALA A 211 6.48 15.24 2.50
C ALA A 211 7.78 15.89 2.96
N ARG A 212 8.84 15.09 3.11
CA ARG A 212 10.17 15.57 3.48
C ARG A 212 11.05 15.66 2.24
N ILE A 213 11.47 16.87 1.91
CA ILE A 213 12.09 17.16 0.61
C ILE A 213 13.42 17.87 0.86
N GLU A 214 14.52 17.33 0.31
CA GLU A 214 15.84 17.97 0.33
C GLU A 214 15.78 19.42 -0.17
N LYS A 215 16.53 20.31 0.47
CA LYS A 215 16.44 21.76 0.20
C LYS A 215 16.79 22.16 -1.22
N ASP A 216 17.64 21.42 -1.90
CA ASP A 216 18.05 21.66 -3.28
C ASP A 216 17.20 20.89 -4.32
N ASN A 217 16.29 20.00 -3.88
CA ASN A 217 15.39 19.27 -4.75
C ASN A 217 14.18 20.14 -5.20
N ILE A 218 14.47 21.11 -6.07
CA ILE A 218 13.48 22.06 -6.63
C ILE A 218 12.36 21.35 -7.40
N VAL A 219 12.64 20.19 -8.01
CA VAL A 219 11.64 19.44 -8.78
C VAL A 219 10.56 18.89 -7.87
N SER A 220 10.94 18.24 -6.76
CA SER A 220 9.98 17.69 -5.82
C SER A 220 9.17 18.76 -5.11
N LYS A 221 9.79 19.90 -4.75
CA LYS A 221 9.07 21.06 -4.17
C LYS A 221 7.96 21.57 -5.08
N LYS A 222 8.24 21.72 -6.38
CA LYS A 222 7.22 22.14 -7.36
C LYS A 222 6.09 21.13 -7.52
N VAL A 223 6.35 19.84 -7.31
CA VAL A 223 5.29 18.82 -7.30
C VAL A 223 4.47 18.96 -6.04
N ALA A 224 5.10 19.08 -4.87
CA ALA A 224 4.42 19.31 -3.59
C ALA A 224 3.49 20.53 -3.63
N GLU A 225 3.97 21.68 -4.12
CA GLU A 225 3.15 22.89 -4.33
C GLU A 225 1.93 22.61 -5.23
N ARG A 226 2.12 21.86 -6.31
CA ARG A 226 1.03 21.52 -7.26
C ARG A 226 0.04 20.50 -6.72
N LEU A 227 0.43 19.74 -5.70
CA LEU A 227 -0.42 18.84 -4.93
C LEU A 227 -1.17 19.58 -3.81
N GLY A 228 -0.80 20.84 -3.54
CA GLY A 228 -1.41 21.66 -2.48
C GLY A 228 -0.67 21.61 -1.15
N PHE A 229 0.50 20.95 -1.08
CA PHE A 229 1.32 20.98 0.12
C PHE A 229 1.85 22.40 0.36
N VAL A 230 1.88 22.79 1.64
CA VAL A 230 2.48 24.02 2.13
C VAL A 230 3.73 23.69 2.92
N ARG A 231 4.78 24.47 2.75
CA ARG A 231 6.00 24.34 3.54
C ARG A 231 5.68 24.58 5.02
N ALA A 232 6.07 23.67 5.90
CA ALA A 232 5.97 23.84 7.34
C ALA A 232 6.88 25.00 7.81
N ALA A 233 6.41 25.73 8.83
CA ALA A 233 7.09 26.92 9.35
C ALA A 233 8.37 26.59 10.13
#